data_AF-A0A212EWA9-F1
#
_entry.id   AF-A0A212EWA9-F1
#
_cell.length_a   1.000
_cell.length_b   1.000
_cell.length_c   1.000
_cell.angle_alpha   90.00
_cell.angle_beta   90.00
_cell.angle_gamma   90.00
#
_symmetry.space_group_name_H-M   'P 1'
#
loop_
_entity.id
_entity.type
_entity.pdbx_description
1 polymer ?
#
loop_
_entity_poly.entity_id
_entity_poly.type
_entity_poly.pdbx_seq_one_letter_code
_entity_poly.pdbx_strand_id
1 'polypeptide(L)'
;MNLYGVHPYVKLSPERFYLWTDSPIYAVVHKTLSMTARSCMVSANASEVDLEPLREDPPFPEKSACILNCLLEKINIVKSGKFSKSGFMTTISPLVFTNKKKMDHMKTVSENCDKEVNHDVSSCELANEITSCIYKYAPELHFKN
;
A
#
# COMPACT_ATOMS: atom_id res chain seq x y z
N MET A 1 26.91 -28.67 1.90
CA MET A 1 27.41 -27.45 1.25
C MET A 1 26.53 -27.13 0.05
N ASN A 2 25.69 -26.09 0.19
CA ASN A 2 25.31 -25.02 -0.78
C ASN A 2 25.45 -25.32 -2.30
N LEU A 3 24.52 -25.01 -3.22
CA LEU A 3 23.68 -23.81 -3.43
C LEU A 3 22.57 -24.14 -4.45
N TYR A 4 21.28 -23.89 -4.18
CA TYR A 4 20.26 -23.51 -5.18
C TYR A 4 19.06 -22.85 -4.47
N GLY A 5 19.27 -21.62 -3.97
CA GLY A 5 18.19 -20.75 -3.53
C GLY A 5 17.63 -19.99 -4.73
N VAL A 6 16.71 -20.60 -5.46
CA VAL A 6 15.97 -19.92 -6.54
C VAL A 6 14.58 -19.63 -6.01
N HIS A 7 14.33 -18.39 -5.63
CA HIS A 7 13.00 -17.85 -5.35
C HIS A 7 12.14 -17.98 -6.62
N PRO A 8 11.09 -18.83 -6.64
CA PRO A 8 10.16 -18.83 -7.74
C PRO A 8 8.98 -17.96 -7.34
N TYR A 9 8.75 -16.92 -8.13
CA TYR A 9 7.43 -16.35 -8.35
C TYR A 9 6.36 -17.44 -8.16
N VAL A 10 5.57 -17.32 -7.09
CA VAL A 10 4.39 -18.15 -6.90
C VAL A 10 3.48 -17.81 -8.07
N LYS A 11 3.41 -18.71 -9.06
CA LYS A 11 2.33 -18.78 -10.03
C LYS A 11 1.03 -18.93 -9.23
N LEU A 12 0.40 -17.83 -8.88
CA LEU A 12 -0.96 -17.81 -8.39
C LEU A 12 -1.86 -18.17 -9.57
N SER A 13 -2.47 -19.34 -9.50
CA SER A 13 -3.40 -19.88 -10.49
C SER A 13 -4.68 -19.02 -10.59
N PRO A 14 -5.43 -19.12 -11.71
CA PRO A 14 -6.34 -18.07 -12.20
C PRO A 14 -7.70 -17.98 -11.51
N GLU A 15 -7.93 -18.65 -10.40
CA GLU A 15 -9.26 -18.72 -9.79
C GLU A 15 -9.31 -18.01 -8.43
N ARG A 16 -9.71 -16.74 -8.47
CA ARG A 16 -10.59 -16.16 -7.45
C ARG A 16 -9.95 -15.96 -6.07
N PHE A 17 -8.81 -15.26 -6.02
CA PHE A 17 -8.52 -14.46 -4.82
C PHE A 17 -9.49 -13.29 -4.81
N TYR A 18 -10.58 -13.45 -4.05
CA TYR A 18 -11.62 -12.46 -3.78
C TYR A 18 -11.06 -11.03 -3.77
N LEU A 19 -11.50 -10.22 -4.72
CA LEU A 19 -11.08 -8.82 -4.82
C LEU A 19 -11.57 -8.06 -3.58
N TRP A 20 -10.89 -6.98 -3.25
CA TRP A 20 -11.26 -6.14 -2.11
C TRP A 20 -12.48 -5.27 -2.42
N THR A 21 -12.77 -5.13 -3.71
CA THR A 21 -14.01 -4.60 -4.27
C THR A 21 -15.26 -5.32 -3.77
N ASP A 22 -15.13 -6.57 -3.30
CA ASP A 22 -16.25 -7.34 -2.75
C ASP A 22 -16.71 -6.81 -1.38
N SER A 23 -15.90 -5.97 -0.72
CA SER A 23 -16.29 -5.36 0.54
C SER A 23 -17.40 -4.32 0.30
N PRO A 24 -18.52 -4.36 1.06
CA PRO A 24 -19.61 -3.40 0.89
C PRO A 24 -19.19 -1.95 1.19
N ILE A 25 -18.04 -1.75 1.83
CA ILE A 25 -17.50 -0.43 2.14
C ILE A 25 -16.35 0.00 1.23
N TYR A 26 -15.96 -0.82 0.25
CA TYR A 26 -14.84 -0.52 -0.66
C TYR A 26 -14.98 0.85 -1.33
N ALA A 27 -16.15 1.15 -1.90
CA ALA A 27 -16.40 2.42 -2.57
C ALA A 27 -16.22 3.63 -1.63
N VAL A 28 -16.60 3.48 -0.36
CA VAL A 28 -16.42 4.53 0.66
C VAL A 28 -14.94 4.71 0.98
N VAL A 29 -14.21 3.62 1.21
CA VAL A 29 -12.77 3.67 1.49
C VAL A 29 -12.00 4.27 0.31
N HIS A 30 -12.27 3.79 -0.91
CA HIS A 30 -11.67 4.31 -2.13
C HIS A 30 -11.89 5.82 -2.26
N LYS A 31 -13.15 6.28 -2.13
CA LYS A 31 -13.49 7.71 -2.21
C LYS A 31 -12.76 8.53 -1.15
N THR A 32 -12.74 8.05 0.10
CA THR A 32 -12.04 8.74 1.21
C THR A 32 -10.54 8.83 0.97
N LEU A 33 -9.90 7.76 0.50
CA LEU A 33 -8.47 7.77 0.16
C LEU A 33 -8.17 8.74 -0.98
N SER A 34 -8.97 8.74 -2.06
CA SER A 34 -8.81 9.69 -3.17
C SER A 34 -8.99 11.14 -2.74
N MET A 35 -9.98 11.44 -1.89
CA MET A 35 -10.18 12.78 -1.34
C MET A 35 -9.03 13.22 -0.45
N THR A 36 -8.49 12.29 0.35
CA THR A 36 -7.36 12.55 1.24
C THR A 36 -6.08 12.80 0.43
N ALA A 37 -5.82 11.99 -0.61
CA ALA A 37 -4.70 12.21 -1.54
C ALA A 37 -4.77 13.59 -2.22
N ARG A 38 -5.95 14.01 -2.69
CA ARG A 38 -6.16 15.37 -3.22
C ARG A 38 -5.82 16.45 -2.19
N SER A 39 -6.21 16.27 -0.93
CA SER A 39 -5.87 17.22 0.14
C SER A 39 -4.37 17.32 0.42
N CYS A 40 -3.61 16.27 0.07
CA CYS A 40 -2.16 16.18 0.26
C CYS A 40 -1.33 16.82 -0.86
N MET A 41 -1.96 17.31 -1.94
CA MET A 41 -1.25 18.02 -3.00
C MET A 41 -0.57 19.29 -2.49
N VAL A 42 -1.21 20.00 -1.56
CA VAL A 42 -0.68 21.25 -0.98
C VAL A 42 0.65 21.01 -0.26
N SER A 43 0.74 19.92 0.53
CA SER A 43 1.99 19.56 1.23
C SER A 43 3.13 19.15 0.31
N ALA A 44 2.80 18.72 -0.92
CA ALA A 44 3.78 18.26 -1.91
C ALA A 44 4.11 19.32 -2.97
N ASN A 45 3.55 20.54 -2.87
CA ASN A 45 3.62 21.56 -3.94
C ASN A 45 3.25 20.96 -5.32
N ALA A 46 2.18 20.17 -5.32
CA ALA A 46 1.73 19.35 -6.43
C ALA A 46 0.41 19.86 -6.99
N SER A 47 0.05 19.34 -8.15
CA SER A 47 -1.17 19.64 -8.89
C SER A 47 -1.89 18.35 -9.28
N GLU A 48 -3.09 18.46 -9.86
CA GLU A 48 -3.91 17.26 -10.17
C GLU A 48 -3.19 16.29 -11.11
N VAL A 49 -2.30 16.77 -11.99
CA VAL A 49 -1.51 15.88 -12.88
C VAL A 49 -0.56 14.97 -12.12
N ASP A 50 -0.13 15.37 -10.91
CA ASP A 50 0.74 14.57 -10.05
C ASP A 50 -0.03 13.42 -9.35
N LEU A 51 -1.35 13.37 -9.48
CA LEU A 51 -2.17 12.23 -9.04
C LEU A 51 -2.30 11.15 -10.11
N GLU A 52 -2.04 11.46 -11.38
CA GLU A 52 -2.15 10.48 -12.47
C GLU A 52 -1.21 9.29 -12.29
N PRO A 53 0.08 9.47 -11.92
CA PRO A 53 0.97 8.33 -11.66
C PRO A 53 0.48 7.39 -10.57
N LEU A 54 -0.37 7.83 -9.63
CA LEU A 54 -0.90 6.99 -8.56
C LEU A 54 -1.89 5.91 -9.05
N ARG A 55 -2.29 5.95 -10.32
CA ARG A 55 -3.10 4.91 -10.98
C ARG A 55 -2.24 3.78 -11.57
N GLU A 56 -0.93 4.01 -11.67
CA GLU A 56 0.02 3.05 -12.20
C GLU A 56 0.67 2.23 -11.07
N ASP A 57 1.56 1.31 -11.44
CA ASP A 57 2.33 0.53 -10.48
C ASP A 57 3.49 1.36 -9.90
N PRO A 58 3.84 1.22 -8.60
CA PRO A 58 5.00 1.90 -8.00
C PRO A 58 6.33 1.38 -8.60
N PRO A 59 7.44 2.15 -8.49
CA PRO A 59 7.59 3.40 -7.75
C PRO A 59 7.07 4.62 -8.50
N PHE A 60 6.71 5.66 -7.75
CA PHE A 60 6.11 6.88 -8.29
C PHE A 60 7.11 8.04 -8.36
N PRO A 61 6.89 9.02 -9.26
CA PRO A 61 7.65 10.27 -9.28
C PRO A 61 7.57 11.01 -7.93
N GLU A 62 8.58 11.82 -7.63
CA GLU A 62 8.77 12.47 -6.32
C GLU A 62 7.51 13.16 -5.78
N LYS A 63 6.84 14.00 -6.59
CA LYS A 63 5.61 14.70 -6.15
C LYS A 63 4.48 13.75 -5.80
N SER A 64 4.27 12.72 -6.62
CA SER A 64 3.27 11.67 -6.36
C SER A 64 3.59 10.87 -5.10
N ALA A 65 4.87 10.53 -4.91
CA ALA A 65 5.36 9.85 -3.71
C ALA A 65 5.20 10.72 -2.45
N CYS A 66 5.43 12.04 -2.55
CA CYS A 66 5.18 12.97 -1.44
C CYS A 66 3.68 13.08 -1.09
N ILE A 67 2.79 13.09 -2.09
CA ILE A 67 1.34 13.02 -1.88
C ILE A 67 1.00 11.73 -1.11
N LEU A 68 1.58 10.60 -1.52
CA LEU A 68 1.38 9.33 -0.82
C LEU A 68 1.91 9.34 0.60
N ASN A 69 3.09 9.90 0.87
CA ASN A 69 3.60 9.98 2.24
C ASN A 69 2.60 10.72 3.14
N CYS A 70 2.10 11.89 2.70
CA CYS A 70 1.08 12.63 3.44
C CYS A 70 -0.20 11.81 3.64
N LEU A 71 -0.66 11.06 2.63
CA LEU A 71 -1.80 10.17 2.75
C LEU A 71 -1.54 9.08 3.80
N LEU A 72 -0.41 8.39 3.69
CA LEU A 72 -0.02 7.29 4.57
C LEU A 72 0.14 7.75 6.03
N GLU A 73 0.65 8.97 6.25
CA GLU A 73 0.68 9.60 7.57
C GLU A 73 -0.73 9.85 8.11
N LYS A 74 -1.62 10.44 7.31
CA LYS A 74 -3.01 10.73 7.72
C LYS A 74 -3.80 9.49 8.10
N ILE A 75 -3.53 8.36 7.45
CA ILE A 75 -4.18 7.07 7.74
C ILE A 75 -3.35 6.20 8.71
N ASN A 76 -2.28 6.75 9.29
CA ASN A 76 -1.38 6.13 10.27
C ASN A 76 -0.54 4.94 9.75
N ILE A 77 -0.47 4.69 8.45
CA ILE A 77 0.46 3.69 7.88
C ILE A 77 1.90 4.16 7.98
N VAL A 78 2.15 5.47 7.92
CA VAL A 78 3.42 6.09 8.31
C VAL A 78 3.23 6.74 9.67
N LYS A 79 4.12 6.43 10.62
CA LYS A 79 4.15 7.05 11.95
C LYS A 79 5.60 7.32 12.35
N SER A 80 5.88 8.56 12.74
CA SER A 80 7.23 8.99 13.13
C SER A 80 8.28 8.67 12.05
N GLY A 81 7.94 8.88 10.78
CA GLY A 81 8.84 8.61 9.64
C GLY A 81 9.13 7.13 9.39
N LYS A 82 8.27 6.22 9.86
CA LYS A 82 8.44 4.77 9.66
C LYS A 82 7.12 4.10 9.29
N PHE A 83 7.22 2.97 8.59
CA PHE A 83 6.09 2.07 8.40
C PHE A 83 5.52 1.64 9.75
N SER A 84 4.21 1.72 9.90
CA SER A 84 3.48 1.29 11.07
C SER A 84 2.68 0.05 10.75
N LYS A 85 3.19 -1.11 11.18
CA LYS A 85 2.47 -2.39 11.08
C LYS A 85 1.06 -2.31 11.69
N SER A 86 0.94 -1.72 12.89
CA SER A 86 -0.37 -1.55 13.54
C SER A 86 -1.26 -0.55 12.81
N GLY A 87 -0.67 0.51 12.26
CA GLY A 87 -1.36 1.45 11.37
C GLY A 87 -1.97 0.76 10.16
N PHE A 88 -1.14 0.05 9.40
CA PHE A 88 -1.58 -0.77 8.26
C PHE A 88 -2.70 -1.73 8.63
N MET A 89 -2.53 -2.51 9.70
CA MET A 89 -3.57 -3.45 10.14
C MET A 89 -4.87 -2.74 10.53
N THR A 90 -4.79 -1.55 11.14
CA THR A 90 -5.98 -0.76 11.49
C THR A 90 -6.69 -0.24 10.24
N THR A 91 -5.95 0.29 9.27
CA THR A 91 -6.48 0.81 8.01
C THR A 91 -7.16 -0.27 7.20
N ILE A 92 -6.56 -1.46 7.16
CA ILE A 92 -6.95 -2.53 6.24
C ILE A 92 -8.09 -3.39 6.79
N SER A 93 -8.18 -3.50 8.12
CA SER A 93 -9.13 -4.39 8.80
C SER A 93 -10.60 -4.21 8.36
N PRO A 94 -11.15 -2.99 8.21
CA PRO A 94 -12.54 -2.81 7.79
C PRO A 94 -12.87 -3.49 6.46
N LEU A 95 -11.90 -3.66 5.57
CA LEU A 95 -12.12 -4.28 4.27
C LEU A 95 -12.08 -5.82 4.32
N VAL A 96 -11.45 -6.41 5.35
CA VAL A 96 -11.16 -7.86 5.40
C VAL A 96 -11.54 -8.58 6.68
N PHE A 97 -12.06 -7.89 7.70
CA PHE A 97 -12.37 -8.49 9.00
C PHE A 97 -13.36 -9.66 8.94
N THR A 98 -14.25 -9.68 7.95
CA THR A 98 -15.20 -10.78 7.74
C THR A 98 -14.57 -12.01 7.08
N ASN A 99 -13.34 -11.89 6.57
CA ASN A 99 -12.62 -12.97 5.90
C ASN A 99 -11.28 -13.24 6.60
N LYS A 100 -11.28 -14.26 7.46
CA LYS A 100 -10.09 -14.68 8.22
C LYS A 100 -8.86 -14.92 7.35
N LYS A 101 -9.02 -15.54 6.17
CA LYS A 101 -7.88 -15.80 5.27
C LYS A 101 -7.26 -14.50 4.75
N LYS A 102 -8.09 -13.52 4.39
CA LYS A 102 -7.61 -12.19 3.97
C LYS A 102 -6.94 -11.46 5.15
N MET A 103 -7.52 -11.53 6.34
CA MET A 103 -6.92 -10.94 7.54
C MET A 103 -5.54 -11.55 7.87
N ASP A 104 -5.43 -12.87 7.87
CA ASP A 104 -4.17 -13.58 8.12
C ASP A 104 -3.13 -13.25 7.03
N HIS A 105 -3.58 -13.13 5.77
CA HIS A 105 -2.70 -12.71 4.69
C HIS A 105 -2.17 -11.27 4.88
N MET A 106 -3.03 -10.32 5.26
CA MET A 106 -2.60 -8.94 5.54
C MET A 106 -1.65 -8.83 6.71
N LYS A 107 -1.82 -9.68 7.73
CA LYS A 107 -0.84 -9.78 8.80
C LYS A 107 0.53 -10.16 8.24
N THR A 108 0.61 -11.17 7.38
CA THR A 108 1.87 -11.57 6.72
C THR A 108 2.45 -10.44 5.86
N VAL A 109 1.63 -9.73 5.07
CA VAL A 109 2.06 -8.56 4.29
C VAL A 109 2.70 -7.52 5.20
N SER A 110 2.02 -7.19 6.31
CA SER A 110 2.50 -6.21 7.28
C SER A 110 3.82 -6.64 7.94
N GLU A 111 4.01 -7.93 8.22
CA GLU A 111 5.24 -8.46 8.81
C GLU A 111 6.40 -8.49 7.83
N ASN A 112 6.13 -8.71 6.53
CA ASN A 112 7.15 -8.65 5.50
C ASN A 112 7.60 -7.20 5.25
N CYS A 113 6.66 -6.25 5.16
CA CYS A 113 7.00 -4.85 4.93
C CYS A 113 7.69 -4.18 6.12
N ASP A 114 7.37 -4.57 7.35
CA ASP A 114 8.10 -4.14 8.56
C ASP A 114 9.59 -4.53 8.54
N LYS A 115 9.97 -5.55 7.74
CA LYS A 115 11.36 -6.02 7.61
C LYS A 115 12.06 -5.48 6.36
N GLU A 116 11.33 -5.30 5.26
CA GLU A 116 11.90 -4.95 3.96
C GLU A 116 11.99 -3.44 3.71
N VAL A 117 11.06 -2.65 4.26
CA VAL A 117 11.02 -1.20 4.00
C VAL A 117 12.29 -0.54 4.53
N ASN A 118 12.99 0.17 3.63
CA ASN A 118 14.10 1.01 4.05
C ASN A 118 13.56 2.28 4.73
N HIS A 119 13.99 2.54 5.97
CA HIS A 119 13.58 3.70 6.75
C HIS A 119 14.56 4.88 6.69
N ASP A 120 15.76 4.66 6.15
CA ASP A 120 16.83 5.66 6.09
C ASP A 120 16.82 6.40 4.75
N VAL A 121 15.63 6.85 4.34
CA VAL A 121 15.37 7.55 3.08
C VAL A 121 14.53 8.82 3.34
N SER A 122 14.32 9.64 2.31
CA SER A 122 13.42 10.79 2.42
C SER A 122 11.98 10.33 2.71
N SER A 123 11.15 11.20 3.28
CA SER A 123 9.75 10.86 3.57
C SER A 123 8.95 10.48 2.32
N CYS A 124 9.23 11.11 1.18
CA CYS A 124 8.56 10.77 -0.08
C CYS A 124 9.04 9.40 -0.61
N GLU A 125 10.34 9.13 -0.53
CA GLU A 125 10.87 7.82 -0.93
C GLU A 125 10.42 6.69 0.00
N LEU A 126 10.23 6.98 1.30
CA LEU A 126 9.63 6.03 2.24
C LEU A 126 8.23 5.59 1.79
N ALA A 127 7.43 6.49 1.20
CA ALA A 127 6.14 6.10 0.66
C ALA A 127 6.29 5.16 -0.55
N ASN A 128 7.26 5.38 -1.43
CA ASN A 128 7.59 4.46 -2.52
C ASN A 128 8.01 3.09 -1.98
N GLU A 129 8.89 3.03 -0.98
CA GLU A 129 9.33 1.79 -0.33
C GLU A 129 8.13 1.00 0.25
N ILE A 130 7.26 1.70 1.01
CA ILE A 130 6.07 1.09 1.63
C ILE A 130 5.10 0.59 0.57
N THR A 131 4.72 1.43 -0.39
CA THR A 131 3.72 1.06 -1.40
C THR A 131 4.25 -0.03 -2.33
N SER A 132 5.53 -0.01 -2.69
CA SER A 132 6.17 -1.09 -3.47
C SER A 132 6.17 -2.42 -2.72
N CYS A 133 6.46 -2.40 -1.42
CA CYS A 133 6.39 -3.61 -0.61
C CYS A 133 4.96 -4.17 -0.52
N ILE A 134 3.97 -3.33 -0.26
CA ILE A 134 2.56 -3.76 -0.23
C ILE A 134 2.15 -4.29 -1.60
N TYR A 135 2.53 -3.61 -2.68
CA TYR A 135 2.26 -4.03 -4.05
C TYR A 135 2.80 -5.42 -4.36
N LYS A 136 4.03 -5.72 -3.91
CA LYS A 136 4.70 -7.02 -4.07
C LYS A 136 3.97 -8.16 -3.36
N TYR A 137 3.41 -7.90 -2.16
CA TYR A 137 2.86 -8.95 -1.30
C TYR A 137 1.33 -9.04 -1.28
N ALA A 138 0.62 -8.01 -1.73
CA ALA A 138 -0.84 -7.91 -1.74
C ALA A 138 -1.37 -7.47 -3.12
N PRO A 139 -1.23 -8.29 -4.17
CA PRO A 139 -1.70 -7.96 -5.52
C PRO A 139 -3.18 -7.60 -5.59
N GLU A 140 -3.97 -8.14 -4.69
CA GLU A 140 -5.40 -7.89 -4.61
C GLU A 140 -5.78 -6.51 -4.04
N LEU A 141 -4.80 -5.74 -3.51
CA LEU A 141 -4.96 -4.34 -3.10
C LEU A 141 -4.64 -3.33 -4.20
N HIS A 142 -4.23 -3.80 -5.38
CA HIS A 142 -3.91 -2.90 -6.48
C HIS A 142 -5.17 -2.16 -6.92
N PHE A 143 -5.10 -0.83 -6.91
CA PHE A 143 -6.15 0.05 -7.41
C PHE A 143 -6.11 0.07 -8.94
N LYS A 144 -6.50 -1.04 -9.58
CA LYS A 144 -6.67 -1.11 -11.04
C LYS A 144 -8.08 -0.64 -11.37
N ASN A 145 -8.18 0.37 -12.24
CA ASN A 145 -9.45 0.80 -12.84
C ASN A 145 -10.02 -0.28 -13.77
#